data_AF-M6C566-F1
#
_entry.id   AF-M6C566-F1
#
_cell.length_a   1.000
_cell.length_b   1.000
_cell.length_c   1.000
_cell.angle_alpha   90.00
_cell.angle_beta   90.00
_cell.angle_gamma   90.00
#
_symmetry.space_group_name_H-M   'P 1'
#
loop_
_entity.id
_entity.type
_entity.pdbx_description
1 polymer ?
#
loop_
_entity_poly.entity_id
_entity_poly.type
_entity_poly.pdbx_seq_one_letter_code
_entity_poly.pdbx_strand_id
1 'polypeptide(L)' 'MQHNLIFKDGKSDKFWNVEVSGKSFTVTYGKTGTAGTS' A
#
# COMPACT_ATOMS: atom_id res chain seq x y z
N MET A 1 3.06 13.24 3.81
CA MET A 1 2.28 12.42 4.78
C MET A 1 2.25 11.00 4.27
N GLN A 2 2.46 10.00 5.13
CA GLN A 2 2.48 8.58 4.73
C GLN A 2 1.39 7.81 5.49
N HIS A 3 0.64 6.97 4.78
CA HIS A 3 -0.37 6.07 5.34
C HIS A 3 -0.12 4.64 4.88
N ASN A 4 -0.13 3.71 5.83
CA ASN A 4 0.06 2.29 5.56
C ASN A 4 -1.22 1.54 5.93
N LEU A 5 -1.72 0.75 5.00
CA LEU A 5 -2.95 -0.02 5.13
C LEU A 5 -2.63 -1.49 4.90
N ILE A 6 -3.22 -2.36 5.71
CA ILE A 6 -3.10 -3.81 5.59
C ILE A 6 -4.51 -4.40 5.54
N PHE A 7 -4.75 -5.28 4.58
CA PHE A 7 -5.96 -6.08 4.50
C PHE A 7 -5.59 -7.56 4.53
N LYS A 8 -6.17 -8.28 5.49
CA LYS A 8 -5.94 -9.72 5.65
C LYS A 8 -7.25 -10.46 5.88
N ASP A 9 -7.47 -11.50 5.08
CA ASP A 9 -8.55 -12.48 5.24
C ASP A 9 -8.02 -13.89 4.93
N GLY A 10 -8.90 -14.89 4.87
CA GLY A 10 -8.50 -16.28 4.60
C GLY A 10 -7.87 -16.54 3.22
N LYS A 11 -7.99 -15.61 2.27
CA LYS A 11 -7.48 -15.73 0.88
C LYS A 11 -6.54 -14.59 0.49
N SER A 12 -6.50 -13.52 1.27
CA SER A 12 -5.83 -12.26 0.97
C SER A 12 -4.91 -11.88 2.10
N ASP A 13 -3.72 -11.40 1.71
CA ASP A 13 -2.82 -10.69 2.60
C ASP A 13 -2.16 -9.60 1.75
N LYS A 14 -2.67 -8.38 1.87
CA LYS A 14 -2.37 -7.26 0.97
C LYS A 14 -2.00 -6.01 1.73
N PHE A 15 -1.22 -5.15 1.10
CA PHE A 15 -0.83 -3.84 1.62
C PHE A 15 -1.07 -2.72 0.61
N TRP A 16 -1.24 -1.50 1.13
CA TRP A 16 -1.17 -0.25 0.39
C TRP A 16 -0.38 0.78 1.21
N ASN A 17 0.60 1.42 0.60
CA ASN A 17 1.35 2.53 1.13
C ASN A 17 1.01 3.77 0.30
N VAL A 18 0.47 4.80 0.94
CA VAL A 18 0.09 6.06 0.31
C VAL A 18 1.04 7.14 0.77
N GLU A 19 1.80 7.72 -0.15
CA GLU A 19 2.70 8.85 0.10
C GLU A 19 2.16 10.10 -0.58
N VAL A 20 1.88 11.13 0.21
CA VAL A 20 1.38 12.43 -0.26
C VAL A 20 2.46 13.48 -0.16
N SER A 21 2.74 14.14 -1.29
CA SER A 21 3.65 15.28 -1.44
C SER A 21 2.93 16.43 -2.14
N GLY A 22 2.58 17.49 -1.39
CA GLY A 22 1.83 18.63 -1.91
C GLY A 22 0.47 18.22 -2.47
N LYS A 23 0.28 18.41 -3.79
CA LYS A 23 -0.95 18.05 -4.52
C LYS A 23 -0.86 16.68 -5.21
N SER A 24 0.24 15.97 -5.03
CA SER A 24 0.50 14.68 -5.66
C SER A 24 0.56 13.59 -4.61
N PHE A 25 0.19 12.38 -5.03
CA PHE A 25 0.35 11.21 -4.21
C PHE A 25 0.78 10.01 -5.05
N THR A 26 1.51 9.10 -4.43
CA THR A 26 1.91 7.81 -4.99
C THR A 26 1.33 6.72 -4.09
N VAL A 27 0.77 5.67 -4.71
CA VAL A 27 0.24 4.51 -3.98
C VAL A 27 1.04 3.29 -4.40
N THR A 28 1.78 2.68 -3.47
CA THR A 28 2.42 1.38 -3.71
C THR A 28 1.57 0.29 -3.07
N TYR A 29 1.21 -0.76 -3.80
CA TYR A 29 0.32 -1.81 -3.30
C TYR A 29 0.77 -3.20 -3.74
N GLY A 30 0.40 -4.22 -2.98
CA GLY A 30 0.81 -5.58 -3.30
C GLY A 30 0.37 -6.62 -2.28
N LYS A 31 0.84 -7.86 -2.48
CA LYS A 31 0.75 -8.90 -1.46
C LYS A 31 1.75 -8.59 -0.34
N THR A 32 1.37 -8.74 0.92
CA THR A 32 2.26 -8.49 2.04
C THR A 32 3.55 -9.31 1.91
N GLY A 33 4.70 -8.67 2.12
CA GLY A 33 6.02 -9.27 1.97
C GLY A 33 6.57 -9.30 0.53
N THR A 34 5.87 -8.70 -0.45
CA THR A 34 6.42 -8.47 -1.79
C THR A 34 6.74 -6.99 -2.00
N ALA A 35 7.49 -6.67 -3.05
CA ALA A 35 7.84 -5.30 -3.39
C ALA A 35 6.62 -4.43 -3.79
N GLY A 36 5.53 -5.06 -4.23
CA GLY A 36 4.35 -4.38 -4.74
C GLY A 36 4.57 -3.67 -6.08
N THR A 37 3.62 -2.80 -6.41
CA THR A 37 3.56 -2.01 -7.65
C THR A 37 3.08 -0.60 -7.29
N SER A 38 3.62 0.43 -7.95
CA SER A 38 3.26 1.85 -7.78
C SER A 38 2.70 2.47 -9.05
#